data_AF-A0A848TLB8-F1
#
_entry.id   AF-A0A848TLB8-F1
#
_cell.length_a   1.000
_cell.length_b   1.000
_cell.length_c   1.000
_cell.angle_alpha   90.00
_cell.angle_beta   90.00
_cell.angle_gamma   90.00
#
_symmetry.space_group_name_H-M   'P 1'
#
loop_
_entity.id
_entity.type
_entity.pdbx_description
1 polymer ?
#
loop_
_entity_poly.entity_id
_entity_poly.type
_entity_poly.pdbx_seq_one_letter_code
_entity_poly.pdbx_strand_id
1 'polypeptide(L)'
;VTGQDLAAATKFPDGVVACDNPIDDVMRGDEMTHDAIVGTGAYYTIPLRSLMPREIGNLMFAGRIISADPVAFASVRGMPQCMAMGQAAATTAALALKSGLAVQKVDPDDVVAALVGQGVRGIGGKPLAV
;
A
#
# COMPACT_ATOMS: atom_id res chain seq x y z
N VAL A 1 -3.85 -0.06 -7.60
CA VAL A 1 -2.95 1.12 -7.73
C VAL A 1 -2.26 1.08 -9.09
N THR A 2 -2.01 2.24 -9.71
CA THR A 2 -1.48 2.36 -11.07
C THR A 2 -0.13 3.06 -11.12
N GLY A 3 0.65 2.86 -12.18
CA GLY A 3 1.92 3.57 -12.38
C GLY A 3 1.74 5.09 -12.40
N GLN A 4 0.60 5.59 -12.89
CA GLN A 4 0.25 7.01 -12.87
C GLN A 4 0.11 7.54 -11.44
N ASP A 5 -0.53 6.77 -10.55
CA ASP A 5 -0.67 7.15 -9.14
C ASP A 5 0.71 7.35 -8.47
N LEU A 6 1.65 6.44 -8.77
CA LEU A 6 3.00 6.48 -8.20
C LEU A 6 3.81 7.64 -8.77
N ALA A 7 3.76 7.87 -10.08
CA ALA A 7 4.44 9.00 -10.73
C ALA A 7 3.94 10.36 -10.22
N ALA A 8 2.66 10.43 -9.84
CA ALA A 8 2.06 11.60 -9.21
C ALA A 8 2.35 11.70 -7.70
N ALA A 9 3.16 10.79 -7.13
CA ALA A 9 3.46 10.71 -5.70
C ALA A 9 2.18 10.65 -4.83
N THR A 10 1.12 10.00 -5.33
CA THR A 10 -0.23 10.10 -4.79
C THR A 10 -0.29 9.65 -3.33
N LYS A 11 -0.93 10.47 -2.49
CA LYS A 11 -1.31 10.11 -1.12
C LYS A 11 -2.79 9.81 -1.09
N PHE A 12 -3.14 8.54 -1.10
CA PHE A 12 -4.53 8.13 -1.00
C PHE A 12 -5.09 8.42 0.40
N PRO A 13 -6.37 8.83 0.52
CA PRO A 13 -7.05 8.96 1.81
C PRO A 13 -6.98 7.65 2.62
N ASP A 14 -7.17 6.51 1.95
CA ASP A 14 -7.06 5.16 2.51
C ASP A 14 -5.64 4.58 2.41
N GLY A 15 -4.60 5.41 2.34
CA GLY A 15 -3.21 4.99 2.21
C GLY A 15 -2.68 4.32 3.48
N VAL A 16 -2.21 3.06 3.38
CA VAL A 16 -1.79 2.25 4.55
C VAL A 16 -0.30 1.89 4.56
N VAL A 17 0.41 2.10 3.45
CA VAL A 17 1.86 1.90 3.34
C VAL A 17 2.46 3.09 2.62
N ALA A 18 3.49 3.72 3.19
CA ALA A 18 4.31 4.73 2.51
C ALA A 18 5.46 4.04 1.75
N CYS A 19 5.73 4.47 0.52
CA CYS A 19 6.73 3.84 -0.34
C CYS A 19 7.33 4.83 -1.34
N ASP A 20 8.62 4.69 -1.62
CA ASP A 20 9.42 5.49 -2.56
C ASP A 20 10.32 4.60 -3.45
N ASN A 21 10.07 3.29 -3.47
CA ASN A 21 10.89 2.30 -4.16
C ASN A 21 11.00 2.61 -5.67
N PRO A 22 12.18 2.40 -6.29
CA PRO A 22 12.32 2.50 -7.74
C PRO A 22 11.43 1.47 -8.46
N ILE A 23 11.25 1.67 -9.75
CA ILE A 23 10.67 0.67 -10.65
C ILE A 23 11.76 -0.34 -10.99
N ASP A 24 11.62 -1.56 -10.48
CA ASP A 24 12.48 -2.67 -10.87
C ASP A 24 11.79 -3.46 -11.99
N ASP A 25 11.93 -3.02 -13.24
CA ASP A 25 11.41 -3.77 -14.41
C ASP A 25 12.40 -4.87 -14.82
N VAL A 26 12.22 -6.03 -14.19
CA VAL A 26 13.07 -7.21 -14.44
C VAL A 26 12.59 -8.05 -15.62
N MET A 27 11.45 -7.73 -16.23
CA MET A 27 10.67 -8.69 -17.03
C MET A 27 10.58 -8.36 -18.52
N ARG A 28 11.23 -7.29 -19.01
CA ARG A 28 11.08 -6.85 -20.41
C ARG A 28 12.37 -6.44 -21.15
N GLY A 29 13.54 -6.47 -20.52
CA GLY A 29 14.81 -6.15 -21.18
C GLY A 29 15.98 -7.01 -20.68
N ASP A 30 17.07 -7.03 -21.45
CA ASP A 30 18.35 -7.68 -21.07
C ASP A 30 19.08 -6.92 -19.93
N GLU A 31 18.60 -5.73 -19.56
CA GLU A 31 19.17 -4.87 -18.53
C GLU A 31 18.14 -4.54 -17.43
N MET A 32 18.59 -4.56 -16.18
CA MET A 32 17.80 -4.17 -15.01
C MET A 32 17.88 -2.64 -14.84
N THR A 33 16.76 -1.94 -15.03
CA THR A 33 16.68 -0.50 -14.71
C THR A 33 16.26 -0.31 -13.25
N HIS A 34 16.77 0.77 -12.63
CA HIS A 34 16.43 1.20 -11.27
C HIS A 34 15.99 2.66 -11.31
N ASP A 35 14.95 2.93 -12.08
CA ASP A 35 14.48 4.30 -12.28
C ASP A 35 13.60 4.71 -11.10
N ALA A 36 13.93 5.86 -10.50
CA ALA A 36 13.11 6.43 -9.45
C ALA A 36 11.74 6.81 -10.02
N ILE A 37 10.66 6.28 -9.42
CA ILE A 37 9.29 6.61 -9.83
C ILE A 37 8.80 7.95 -9.26
N VAL A 38 9.45 8.43 -8.21
CA VAL A 38 9.17 9.70 -7.52
C VAL A 38 10.45 10.52 -7.38
N GLY A 39 10.31 11.84 -7.28
CA GLY A 39 11.43 12.75 -7.01
C GLY A 39 12.06 12.52 -5.63
N THR A 40 13.31 12.97 -5.45
CA THR A 40 14.03 12.86 -4.18
C THR A 40 13.22 13.42 -3.01
N GLY A 41 13.06 12.63 -1.94
CA GLY A 41 12.29 13.01 -0.76
C GLY A 41 10.77 12.91 -0.93
N ALA A 42 10.27 12.60 -2.12
CA ALA A 42 8.87 12.26 -2.34
C ALA A 42 8.64 10.75 -2.16
N TYR A 43 7.39 10.40 -1.91
CA TYR A 43 6.92 9.03 -1.75
C TYR A 43 5.46 8.97 -2.20
N TYR A 44 4.86 7.81 -2.30
CA TYR A 44 3.43 7.61 -2.54
C TYR A 44 2.87 6.67 -1.46
N THR A 45 1.56 6.51 -1.41
CA THR A 45 0.95 5.49 -0.53
C THR A 45 0.27 4.37 -1.31
N ILE A 46 0.24 3.18 -0.72
CA ILE A 46 -0.55 2.06 -1.22
C ILE A 46 -1.94 2.15 -0.57
N PRO A 47 -3.04 2.25 -1.35
CA PRO A 47 -4.37 2.34 -0.77
C PRO A 47 -4.86 0.98 -0.29
N LEU A 48 -5.53 0.97 0.87
CA LEU A 48 -6.10 -0.20 1.54
C LEU A 48 -7.00 -1.01 0.59
N ARG A 49 -7.78 -0.33 -0.25
CA ARG A 49 -8.66 -0.98 -1.23
C ARG A 49 -7.92 -1.90 -2.22
N SER A 50 -6.61 -1.75 -2.38
CA SER A 50 -5.78 -2.62 -3.24
C SER A 50 -5.48 -3.98 -2.61
N LEU A 51 -5.76 -4.14 -1.31
CA LEU A 51 -5.46 -5.31 -0.49
C LEU A 51 -6.68 -6.22 -0.29
N MET A 52 -7.77 -6.01 -1.03
CA MET A 52 -9.02 -6.75 -0.86
C MET A 52 -9.77 -6.95 -2.18
N PRO A 53 -10.51 -8.05 -2.34
CA PRO A 53 -11.38 -8.27 -3.49
C PRO A 53 -12.70 -7.49 -3.34
N ARG A 54 -13.45 -7.35 -4.44
CA ARG A 54 -14.75 -6.67 -4.43
C ARG A 54 -15.85 -7.45 -3.69
N GLU A 55 -15.81 -8.78 -3.73
CA GLU A 55 -16.98 -9.61 -3.38
C GLU A 55 -16.76 -10.50 -2.14
N ILE A 56 -15.53 -10.98 -1.90
CA ILE A 56 -15.26 -11.93 -0.82
C ILE A 56 -15.01 -11.17 0.48
N GLY A 57 -15.99 -11.18 1.38
CA GLY A 57 -16.05 -10.32 2.58
C GLY A 57 -15.03 -10.61 3.68
N ASN A 58 -14.35 -11.75 3.64
CA ASN A 58 -13.41 -12.23 4.66
C ASN A 58 -12.01 -12.53 4.09
N LEU A 59 -11.70 -12.02 2.90
CA LEU A 59 -10.44 -12.26 2.20
C LEU A 59 -9.62 -10.97 2.07
N MET A 60 -8.34 -11.06 2.36
CA MET A 60 -7.36 -9.99 2.16
C MET A 60 -6.10 -10.51 1.48
N PHE A 61 -5.41 -9.60 0.81
CA PHE A 61 -4.19 -9.82 0.06
C PHE A 61 -3.08 -8.91 0.61
N ALA A 62 -1.86 -9.43 0.71
CA ALA A 62 -0.70 -8.65 1.11
C ALA A 62 0.54 -9.11 0.33
N GLY A 63 1.44 -8.17 0.05
CA GLY A 63 2.67 -8.44 -0.70
C GLY A 63 2.44 -8.58 -2.20
N ARG A 64 3.06 -9.60 -2.82
CA ARG A 64 3.12 -9.79 -4.29
C ARG A 64 1.80 -10.17 -4.98
N ILE A 65 0.70 -10.18 -4.23
CA ILE A 65 -0.66 -10.47 -4.72
C ILE A 65 -1.59 -9.25 -4.61
N ILE A 66 -1.02 -8.05 -4.48
CA ILE A 66 -1.72 -6.78 -4.51
C ILE A 66 -2.37 -6.49 -5.87
N SER A 67 -3.52 -5.82 -5.86
CA SER A 67 -4.13 -5.27 -7.08
C SER A 67 -3.37 -4.04 -7.59
N ALA A 68 -2.50 -4.24 -8.57
CA ALA A 68 -1.71 -3.21 -9.23
C ALA A 68 -1.63 -3.43 -10.75
N ASP A 69 -1.45 -2.35 -11.51
CA ASP A 69 -1.02 -2.47 -12.90
C ASP A 69 0.46 -2.92 -13.00
N PRO A 70 0.96 -3.34 -14.17
CA PRO A 70 2.33 -3.83 -14.29
C PRO A 70 3.41 -2.84 -13.85
N VAL A 71 3.20 -1.54 -14.08
CA VAL A 71 4.18 -0.49 -13.76
C VAL A 71 4.25 -0.28 -12.26
N ALA A 72 3.10 -0.13 -11.59
CA ALA A 72 3.06 -0.02 -10.14
C ALA A 72 3.55 -1.30 -9.47
N PHE A 73 3.19 -2.47 -10.01
CA PHE A 73 3.62 -3.75 -9.48
C PHE A 73 5.15 -3.86 -9.38
N ALA A 74 5.88 -3.33 -10.36
CA ALA A 74 7.34 -3.33 -10.36
C ALA A 74 7.96 -2.54 -9.18
N SER A 75 7.23 -1.60 -8.58
CA SER A 75 7.72 -0.73 -7.50
C SER A 75 7.13 -1.09 -6.12
N VAL A 76 5.86 -1.49 -6.02
CA VAL A 76 5.19 -1.72 -4.72
C VAL A 76 5.52 -3.06 -4.03
N ARG A 77 6.35 -3.90 -4.65
CA ARG A 77 6.53 -5.32 -4.27
C ARG A 77 7.79 -5.64 -3.47
N GLY A 78 8.55 -4.63 -3.04
CA GLY A 78 9.71 -4.84 -2.17
C GLY A 78 9.34 -5.46 -0.82
N MET A 79 10.32 -6.03 -0.12
CA MET A 79 10.07 -6.68 1.18
C MET A 79 9.51 -5.74 2.25
N PRO A 80 10.02 -4.49 2.43
CA PRO A 80 9.44 -3.55 3.39
C PRO A 80 7.95 -3.29 3.17
N GLN A 81 7.56 -3.13 1.91
CA GLN A 81 6.18 -2.91 1.49
C GLN A 81 5.33 -4.14 1.76
N CYS A 82 5.84 -5.34 1.46
CA CYS A 82 5.17 -6.60 1.78
C CYS A 82 4.88 -6.75 3.27
N MET A 83 5.85 -6.43 4.13
CA MET A 83 5.67 -6.46 5.58
C MET A 83 4.62 -5.45 6.05
N ALA A 84 4.70 -4.20 5.57
CA ALA A 84 3.75 -3.15 5.91
C ALA A 84 2.32 -3.45 5.43
N MET A 85 2.18 -4.02 4.23
CA MET A 85 0.89 -4.52 3.73
C MET A 85 0.34 -5.63 4.61
N GLY A 86 1.19 -6.53 5.11
CA GLY A 86 0.79 -7.58 6.05
C GLY A 86 0.24 -7.00 7.36
N GLN A 87 0.92 -6.00 7.91
CA GLN A 87 0.45 -5.29 9.11
C GLN A 87 -0.89 -4.58 8.88
N ALA A 88 -1.06 -3.90 7.73
CA ALA A 88 -2.31 -3.25 7.35
C ALA A 88 -3.46 -4.25 7.19
N ALA A 89 -3.21 -5.37 6.51
CA ALA A 89 -4.20 -6.43 6.32
C ALA A 89 -4.64 -7.05 7.65
N ALA A 90 -3.70 -7.39 8.53
CA ALA A 90 -4.02 -7.95 9.84
C ALA A 90 -4.78 -6.96 10.73
N THR A 91 -4.39 -5.68 10.72
CA THR A 91 -5.09 -4.61 11.46
C THR A 91 -6.54 -4.47 10.98
N THR A 92 -6.75 -4.47 9.66
CA THR A 92 -8.09 -4.41 9.06
C THR A 92 -8.92 -5.63 9.43
N ALA A 93 -8.35 -6.83 9.34
CA ALA A 93 -9.02 -8.07 9.70
C ALA A 93 -9.43 -8.10 11.18
N ALA A 94 -8.56 -7.62 12.09
CA ALA A 94 -8.88 -7.53 13.51
C ALA A 94 -10.05 -6.57 13.80
N LEU A 95 -10.08 -5.41 13.14
CA LEU A 95 -11.18 -4.45 13.24
C LEU A 95 -12.49 -4.99 12.64
N ALA A 96 -12.40 -5.70 11.51
CA ALA A 96 -13.53 -6.38 10.88
C ALA A 96 -14.16 -7.42 11.83
N LEU A 97 -13.32 -8.28 12.43
CA LEU A 97 -13.75 -9.30 13.38
C LEU A 97 -14.38 -8.69 14.63
N LYS A 98 -13.78 -7.64 15.19
CA LYS A 98 -14.31 -6.93 16.38
C LYS A 98 -15.69 -6.33 16.12
N SER A 99 -15.95 -5.90 14.89
CA SER A 99 -17.17 -5.18 14.52
C SER A 99 -18.21 -6.07 13.82
N GLY A 100 -17.89 -7.34 13.56
CA GLY A 100 -18.76 -8.25 12.78
C GLY A 100 -18.98 -7.78 11.33
N LEU A 101 -18.01 -7.08 10.75
CA LEU A 101 -18.09 -6.50 9.41
C LEU A 101 -17.28 -7.30 8.39
N ALA A 102 -17.66 -7.21 7.12
CA ALA A 102 -16.77 -7.57 6.02
C ALA A 102 -15.57 -6.61 5.98
N VAL A 103 -14.42 -7.07 5.49
CA VAL A 103 -13.18 -6.26 5.46
C VAL A 103 -13.34 -4.98 4.63
N GLN A 104 -14.20 -4.99 3.61
CA GLN A 104 -14.53 -3.84 2.76
C GLN A 104 -15.42 -2.80 3.48
N LYS A 105 -15.98 -3.13 4.65
CA LYS A 105 -16.88 -2.27 5.42
C LYS A 105 -16.20 -1.66 6.65
N VAL A 106 -14.96 -2.03 6.92
CA VAL A 106 -14.14 -1.36 7.94
C VAL A 106 -13.83 0.05 7.46
N ASP A 107 -13.99 1.03 8.34
CA ASP A 107 -13.63 2.42 8.04
C ASP A 107 -12.11 2.53 7.82
N PRO A 108 -11.64 3.00 6.65
CA PRO A 108 -10.21 3.20 6.42
C PRO A 108 -9.54 4.12 7.44
N ASP A 109 -10.25 5.12 7.98
CA ASP A 109 -9.70 6.04 8.96
C ASP A 109 -9.37 5.34 10.28
N ASP A 110 -10.18 4.36 10.70
CA ASP A 110 -9.90 3.53 11.87
C ASP A 110 -8.65 2.66 11.65
N VAL A 111 -8.48 2.10 10.46
CA VAL A 111 -7.30 1.31 10.09
C VAL A 111 -6.04 2.20 10.11
N VAL A 112 -6.11 3.37 9.49
CA VAL A 112 -4.99 4.33 9.45
C VAL A 112 -4.65 4.81 10.85
N ALA A 113 -5.64 5.14 11.68
CA ALA A 113 -5.44 5.54 13.07
C ALA A 113 -4.76 4.43 13.88
N ALA A 114 -5.20 3.18 13.74
CA ALA A 114 -4.59 2.03 14.39
C ALA A 114 -3.13 1.83 13.96
N LEU A 115 -2.83 1.89 12.66
CA LEU A 115 -1.47 1.77 12.13
C LEU A 115 -0.56 2.90 12.63
N VAL A 116 -1.05 4.14 12.64
CA VAL A 116 -0.31 5.29 13.18
C VAL A 116 -0.02 5.12 14.67
N GLY A 117 -0.99 4.59 15.42
CA GLY A 117 -0.83 4.22 16.83
C GLY A 117 0.21 3.11 17.06
N GLN A 118 0.37 2.20 16.10
CA GLN A 118 1.41 1.17 16.08
C GLN A 118 2.78 1.69 15.60
N GLY A 119 2.90 2.98 15.29
CA GLY A 119 4.16 3.60 14.90
C GLY A 119 4.38 3.72 13.39
N VAL A 120 3.42 3.34 12.54
CA VAL A 120 3.51 3.58 11.10
C VAL A 120 3.48 5.09 10.82
N ARG A 121 4.29 5.54 9.86
CA ARG A 121 4.47 6.97 9.49
C ARG A 121 4.25 7.16 7.99
N GLY A 122 4.03 8.41 7.58
CA GLY A 122 3.81 8.77 6.18
C GLY A 122 2.38 8.53 5.66
N ILE A 123 1.44 8.14 6.53
CA ILE A 123 0.04 7.83 6.19
C ILE A 123 -0.94 8.73 6.96
N GLY A 124 -2.21 8.78 6.55
CA GLY A 124 -3.25 9.54 7.25
C GLY A 124 -3.01 11.05 7.29
N GLY A 125 -2.42 11.62 6.23
CA GLY A 125 -2.07 13.04 6.17
C GLY A 125 -0.88 13.47 7.04
N LYS A 126 -0.23 12.53 7.75
CA LYS A 126 0.98 12.82 8.53
C LYS A 126 2.23 12.59 7.67
N PRO A 127 3.04 13.63 7.39
CA PRO A 127 4.24 13.48 6.59
C PRO A 127 5.28 12.60 7.29
N LEU A 128 6.23 12.06 6.53
CA LEU A 128 7.45 11.49 7.09
C LEU A 128 8.26 12.63 7.73
N ALA A 129 8.68 12.46 8.98
CA ALA A 129 9.56 13.43 9.63
C ALA A 129 10.93 13.38 8.93
N VAL A 130 11.45 14.56 8.58
CA VAL A 130 12.81 14.76 8.03
C VAL A 130 13.81 14.79 9.18
#